data_AF-A0A954ZVD8-F1
#
_entry.id   AF-A0A954ZVD8-F1
#
_cell.length_a   1.000
_cell.length_b   1.000
_cell.length_c   1.000
_cell.angle_alpha   90.00
_cell.angle_beta   90.00
_cell.angle_gamma   90.00
#
_symmetry.space_group_name_H-M   'P 1'
#
loop_
_entity.id
_entity.type
_entity.pdbx_description
1 polymer ?
#
loop_
_entity_poly.entity_id
_entity_poly.type
_entity_poly.pdbx_seq_one_letter_code
_entity_poly.pdbx_strand_id
1 'polypeptide(L)'
;MSADNPHDIHNSEDELLDELLPNHARDLLITRVIDGRASASDWDRFRKLAANEPSIWTELADTQNQHELVRDELRHAVSVADWVDLPGGIIDDAPTRHRMSLASKWGGWAIAAALLLAWMVGLPQLPVSDSDAGLPSTASMPGTGLMSGIGLQDAASEDAFERYLSAGRQSGKVIAEMPEQVVVETTPLANGSIEVIYLRQIIERRVVEEAYQQIRDESGNTIAVPVNLRSRSLGAF
;
A
#
# COMPACT_ATOMS: atom_id res chain seq x y z
N MET A 1 34.20 -25.42 26.75
CA MET A 1 33.24 -24.33 26.48
C MET A 1 33.42 -23.95 25.02
N SER A 2 32.74 -24.67 24.12
CA SER A 2 32.68 -24.31 22.70
C SER A 2 31.68 -23.17 22.57
N ALA A 3 32.11 -22.06 21.98
CA ALA A 3 31.22 -20.98 21.62
C ALA A 3 30.36 -21.45 20.44
N ASP A 4 29.06 -21.55 20.70
CA ASP A 4 28.02 -21.78 19.71
C ASP A 4 28.06 -20.62 18.71
N ASN A 5 28.33 -20.91 17.43
CA ASN A 5 28.54 -19.89 16.40
C ASN A 5 27.17 -19.58 15.75
N PRO A 6 26.55 -18.41 16.03
CA PRO A 6 25.17 -18.12 15.64
C PRO A 6 24.96 -17.92 14.13
N HIS A 7 25.99 -18.10 13.30
CA HIS A 7 25.91 -17.98 11.84
C HIS A 7 25.49 -19.27 11.12
N ASP A 8 25.35 -20.42 11.80
CA ASP A 8 25.07 -21.70 11.13
C ASP A 8 23.58 -21.98 10.85
N ILE A 9 22.67 -21.18 11.40
CA ILE A 9 21.22 -21.45 11.27
C ILE A 9 20.72 -21.19 9.83
N HIS A 10 21.31 -20.24 9.10
CA HIS A 10 20.84 -19.90 7.75
C HIS A 10 21.19 -20.94 6.67
N ASN A 11 22.25 -21.74 6.83
CA ASN A 11 22.63 -22.74 5.83
C ASN A 11 21.69 -23.96 5.80
N SER A 12 21.00 -24.23 6.92
CA SER A 12 20.18 -25.44 7.08
C SER A 12 18.86 -25.36 6.30
N GLU A 13 18.28 -24.16 6.18
CA GLU A 13 17.02 -23.96 5.46
C GLU A 13 17.22 -24.01 3.94
N ASP A 14 18.34 -23.47 3.45
CA ASP A 14 18.66 -23.52 2.01
C ASP A 14 18.86 -24.97 1.53
N GLU A 15 19.56 -25.80 2.31
CA GLU A 15 19.82 -27.20 1.94
C GLU A 15 18.53 -28.05 1.85
N LEU A 16 17.55 -27.80 2.72
CA LEU A 16 16.24 -28.47 2.66
C LEU A 16 15.38 -28.00 1.47
N LEU A 17 15.46 -26.72 1.11
CA LEU A 17 14.72 -26.17 -0.03
C LEU A 17 15.27 -26.69 -1.37
N ASP A 18 16.57 -26.92 -1.46
CA ASP A 18 17.20 -27.50 -2.65
C ASP A 18 16.81 -28.96 -2.91
N GLU A 19 16.58 -29.74 -1.86
CA GLU A 19 16.19 -31.15 -2.00
C GLU A 19 14.71 -31.29 -2.37
N LEU A 20 13.85 -30.40 -1.89
CA LEU A 20 12.41 -30.50 -2.09
C LEU A 20 11.92 -29.94 -3.42
N LEU A 21 12.61 -28.96 -4.02
CA LEU A 21 12.19 -28.33 -5.27
C LEU A 21 13.40 -27.93 -6.16
N PRO A 22 14.05 -28.89 -6.85
CA PRO A 22 15.23 -28.63 -7.67
C PRO A 22 15.00 -27.54 -8.73
N ASN A 23 13.79 -27.48 -9.27
CA ASN A 23 13.39 -26.47 -10.26
C ASN A 23 13.32 -25.07 -9.64
N HIS A 24 12.84 -24.95 -8.40
CA HIS A 24 12.72 -23.64 -7.75
C HIS A 24 14.10 -23.08 -7.37
N ALA A 25 15.01 -23.92 -6.90
CA ALA A 25 16.39 -23.52 -6.60
C ALA A 25 17.11 -22.99 -7.86
N ARG A 26 16.91 -23.67 -9.00
CA ARG A 26 17.41 -23.24 -10.31
C ARG A 26 16.90 -21.86 -10.70
N ASP A 27 15.58 -21.65 -10.64
CA ASP A 27 14.96 -20.38 -11.04
C ASP A 27 15.38 -19.22 -10.13
N LEU A 28 15.57 -19.49 -8.84
CA LEU A 28 16.05 -18.53 -7.85
C LEU A 28 17.52 -18.14 -8.13
N LEU A 29 18.38 -19.09 -8.48
CA LEU A 29 19.78 -18.81 -8.89
C LEU A 29 19.82 -17.97 -10.17
N ILE A 30 19.02 -18.30 -11.18
CA ILE A 30 18.91 -17.52 -12.42
C ILE A 30 18.48 -16.08 -12.09
N THR A 31 17.44 -15.91 -11.27
CA THR A 31 16.94 -14.59 -10.86
C THR A 31 18.03 -13.79 -10.13
N ARG A 32 18.74 -14.39 -9.16
CA ARG A 32 19.83 -13.72 -8.43
C ARG A 32 20.98 -13.31 -9.35
N VAL A 33 21.31 -14.13 -10.34
CA VAL A 33 22.36 -13.83 -11.33
C VAL A 33 21.95 -12.62 -12.19
N ILE A 34 20.71 -12.60 -12.68
CA ILE A 34 20.19 -11.51 -13.53
C ILE A 34 20.10 -10.19 -12.75
N ASP A 35 19.68 -10.24 -11.49
CA ASP A 35 19.60 -9.06 -10.62
C ASP A 35 20.98 -8.53 -10.19
N GLY A 36 22.07 -9.21 -10.55
CA GLY A 36 23.43 -8.86 -10.11
C GLY A 36 23.66 -9.06 -8.61
N ARG A 37 22.82 -9.89 -7.97
CA ARG A 37 22.88 -10.20 -6.53
C ARG A 37 23.54 -11.54 -6.21
N ALA A 38 23.87 -12.34 -7.23
CA ALA A 38 24.52 -13.62 -7.06
C ALA A 38 25.91 -13.47 -6.41
N SER A 39 26.10 -14.16 -5.29
CA SER A 39 27.38 -14.31 -4.61
C SER A 39 28.32 -15.24 -5.38
N ALA A 40 29.60 -15.31 -4.97
CA ALA A 40 30.56 -16.25 -5.57
C ALA A 40 30.11 -17.72 -5.42
N SER A 41 29.50 -18.08 -4.28
CA SER A 41 28.94 -19.41 -4.05
C SER A 41 27.73 -19.71 -4.93
N ASP A 42 26.86 -18.72 -5.18
CA ASP A 42 25.73 -18.87 -6.11
C ASP A 42 26.24 -19.17 -7.53
N TRP A 43 27.29 -18.48 -7.97
CA TRP A 43 27.93 -18.72 -9.27
C TRP A 43 28.56 -20.12 -9.38
N ASP A 44 29.22 -20.60 -8.33
CA ASP A 44 29.75 -21.97 -8.30
C ASP A 44 28.63 -23.00 -8.36
N ARG A 45 27.53 -22.77 -7.63
CA ARG A 45 26.36 -23.64 -7.62
C ARG A 45 25.66 -23.68 -8.98
N PHE A 46 25.46 -22.52 -9.59
CA PHE A 46 24.93 -22.38 -10.94
C PHE A 46 25.81 -23.11 -11.97
N ARG A 47 27.14 -22.93 -11.92
CA ARG A 47 28.08 -23.63 -12.81
C ARG A 47 28.02 -25.15 -12.64
N LYS A 48 27.88 -25.66 -11.41
CA LYS A 48 27.70 -27.10 -11.16
C LYS A 48 26.41 -27.63 -11.76
N LEU A 49 25.29 -26.91 -11.60
CA LEU A 49 24.01 -27.27 -12.21
C LEU A 49 24.11 -27.27 -13.74
N ALA A 50 24.65 -26.20 -14.33
CA ALA A 50 24.75 -26.06 -15.77
C ALA A 50 25.77 -27.02 -16.43
N ALA A 51 26.72 -27.56 -15.66
CA ALA A 51 27.62 -28.62 -16.13
C ALA A 51 26.89 -29.95 -16.33
N ASN A 52 25.86 -30.22 -15.52
CA ASN A 52 25.01 -31.40 -15.67
C ASN A 52 23.90 -31.16 -16.71
N GLU A 53 23.40 -29.92 -16.81
CA GLU A 53 22.30 -29.53 -17.69
C GLU A 53 22.64 -28.25 -18.49
N PRO A 54 23.18 -28.38 -19.72
CA PRO A 54 23.58 -27.23 -20.53
C PRO A 54 22.44 -26.29 -20.95
N SER A 55 21.17 -26.76 -20.95
CA SER A 55 19.98 -25.93 -21.26
C SER A 55 19.82 -24.74 -20.32
N ILE A 56 20.35 -24.83 -19.10
CA ILE A 56 20.31 -23.73 -18.12
C ILE A 56 21.04 -22.48 -18.63
N TRP A 57 22.12 -22.64 -19.42
CA TRP A 57 22.79 -21.50 -20.05
C TRP A 57 21.92 -20.81 -21.09
N THR A 58 21.18 -21.59 -21.88
CA THR A 58 20.23 -21.06 -22.86
C THR A 58 19.11 -20.30 -22.14
N GLU A 59 18.56 -20.86 -21.07
CA GLU A 59 17.51 -20.22 -20.27
C GLU A 59 17.98 -18.92 -19.61
N LEU A 60 19.21 -18.87 -19.08
CA LEU A 60 19.80 -17.64 -18.57
C LEU A 60 19.92 -16.58 -19.68
N ALA A 61 20.41 -16.96 -20.85
CA ALA A 61 20.55 -16.04 -21.99
C ALA A 61 19.18 -15.52 -22.48
N ASP A 62 18.18 -16.39 -22.58
CA ASP A 62 16.82 -16.01 -22.96
C ASP A 62 16.20 -15.05 -21.94
N THR A 63 16.38 -15.32 -20.66
CA THR A 63 15.87 -14.45 -19.59
C THR A 63 16.60 -13.10 -19.55
N GLN A 64 17.92 -13.07 -19.81
CA GLN A 64 18.68 -11.83 -19.97
C GLN A 64 18.17 -11.00 -21.15
N ASN A 65 17.94 -11.64 -22.31
CA ASN A 65 17.37 -10.97 -23.48
C ASN A 65 15.98 -10.38 -23.18
N GLN A 66 15.11 -11.14 -22.49
CA GLN A 66 13.79 -10.65 -22.07
C GLN A 66 13.89 -9.47 -21.10
N HIS A 67 14.82 -9.51 -20.15
CA HIS A 67 15.06 -8.42 -19.21
C HIS A 67 15.55 -7.15 -19.93
N GLU A 68 16.44 -7.27 -20.92
CA GLU A 68 16.88 -6.16 -21.75
C GLU A 68 15.72 -5.53 -22.55
N LEU A 69 14.86 -6.36 -23.16
CA LEU A 69 13.66 -5.88 -23.86
C LEU A 69 12.73 -5.09 -22.94
N VAL A 70 12.48 -5.58 -21.73
CA VAL A 70 11.64 -4.88 -20.74
C VAL A 70 12.29 -3.56 -20.30
N ARG A 71 13.61 -3.55 -20.08
CA ARG A 71 14.34 -2.32 -19.72
C ARG A 71 14.28 -1.27 -20.83
N ASP A 72 14.38 -1.69 -22.08
CA ASP A 72 14.32 -0.78 -23.22
C ASP A 72 12.92 -0.19 -23.39
N GLU A 73 11.86 -1.00 -23.27
CA GLU A 73 10.49 -0.52 -23.32
C GLU A 73 10.17 0.41 -22.14
N LEU A 74 10.64 0.08 -20.93
CA LEU A 74 10.49 0.93 -19.76
C LEU A 74 11.21 2.28 -19.96
N ARG A 75 12.43 2.28 -20.52
CA ARG A 75 13.16 3.50 -20.83
C ARG A 75 12.40 4.35 -21.85
N HIS A 76 11.79 3.72 -22.85
CA HIS A 76 10.95 4.40 -23.82
C HIS A 76 9.71 5.01 -23.15
N ALA A 77 9.00 4.26 -22.31
CA ALA A 77 7.84 4.75 -21.56
C ALA A 77 8.17 5.92 -20.61
N VAL A 78 9.29 5.83 -19.87
CA VAL A 78 9.80 6.91 -19.02
C VAL A 78 10.13 8.14 -19.85
N SER A 79 10.76 7.96 -21.02
CA SER A 79 11.06 9.09 -21.90
C SER A 79 9.79 9.81 -22.35
N VAL A 80 8.71 9.09 -22.66
CA VAL A 80 7.41 9.69 -23.00
C VAL A 80 6.81 10.43 -21.80
N ALA A 81 6.91 9.86 -20.60
CA ALA A 81 6.43 10.52 -19.39
C ALA A 81 7.18 11.82 -19.09
N ASP A 82 8.49 11.88 -19.37
CA ASP A 82 9.30 13.09 -19.24
C ASP A 82 8.87 14.22 -20.21
N TRP A 83 8.21 13.89 -21.33
CA TRP A 83 7.63 14.87 -22.25
C TRP A 83 6.22 15.35 -21.85
N VAL A 84 5.55 14.66 -20.92
CA VAL A 84 4.24 15.07 -20.45
C VAL A 84 4.42 16.14 -19.39
N ASP A 85 4.45 17.40 -19.83
CA ASP A 85 4.26 18.53 -18.93
C ASP A 85 2.88 18.39 -18.25
N LEU A 86 2.90 18.14 -16.94
CA LEU A 86 1.76 18.41 -16.10
C LEU A 86 1.38 19.89 -16.31
N PRO A 87 0.08 20.23 -16.36
CA PRO A 87 -0.33 21.58 -16.68
C PRO A 87 0.27 22.44 -15.59
N GLY A 88 1.25 23.24 -15.98
CA GLY A 88 1.79 24.30 -15.16
C GLY A 88 0.69 25.33 -14.98
N GLY A 89 -0.28 25.04 -14.10
CA GLY A 89 -0.71 26.09 -13.21
C GLY A 89 0.58 26.62 -12.63
N ILE A 90 0.88 27.88 -12.92
CA ILE A 90 2.00 28.64 -12.40
C ILE A 90 1.85 28.65 -10.87
N ILE A 91 2.18 27.54 -10.23
CA ILE A 91 2.55 27.53 -8.83
C ILE A 91 3.96 28.06 -8.91
N ASP A 92 4.05 29.38 -8.80
CA ASP A 92 5.28 30.11 -8.58
C ASP A 92 5.97 29.42 -7.38
N ASP A 93 6.91 28.53 -7.68
CA ASP A 93 7.53 27.62 -6.71
C ASP A 93 8.60 28.32 -5.86
N ALA A 94 8.87 29.60 -6.16
CA ALA A 94 9.83 30.44 -5.47
C ALA A 94 9.37 30.83 -4.04
N PRO A 95 8.13 31.29 -3.78
CA PRO A 95 7.66 31.57 -2.42
C PRO A 95 7.29 30.32 -1.59
N THR A 96 6.87 29.21 -2.20
CA THR A 96 6.39 28.00 -1.48
C THR A 96 7.52 27.17 -0.89
N ARG A 97 8.66 27.02 -1.59
CA ARG A 97 9.83 26.32 -1.03
C ARG A 97 10.43 27.02 0.20
N HIS A 98 10.35 28.36 0.27
CA HIS A 98 10.80 29.12 1.45
C HIS A 98 9.79 29.09 2.61
N ARG A 99 8.49 28.97 2.32
CA ARG A 99 7.45 28.86 3.34
C ARG A 99 7.31 27.45 3.92
N MET A 100 7.54 26.39 3.14
CA MET A 100 7.53 25.01 3.65
C MET A 100 8.72 24.71 4.58
N SER A 101 9.88 25.37 4.44
CA SER A 101 10.99 25.20 5.40
C SER A 101 10.76 25.92 6.74
N LEU A 102 9.88 26.93 6.77
CA LEU A 102 9.51 27.66 8.00
C LEU A 102 8.25 27.08 8.66
N ALA A 103 7.26 26.65 7.86
CA ALA A 103 6.03 26.03 8.35
C ALA A 103 6.26 24.61 8.91
N SER A 104 7.24 23.87 8.42
CA SER A 104 7.60 22.54 8.98
C SER A 104 8.18 22.62 10.40
N LYS A 105 8.70 23.78 10.84
CA LYS A 105 9.24 23.97 12.20
C LYS A 105 8.24 24.55 13.19
N TRP A 106 7.16 25.19 12.74
CA TRP A 106 6.18 25.87 13.62
C TRP A 106 4.73 25.38 13.47
N GLY A 107 4.41 24.63 12.42
CA GLY A 107 3.04 24.20 12.12
C GLY A 107 2.49 23.09 13.04
N GLY A 108 3.36 22.26 13.62
CA GLY A 108 2.93 21.15 14.48
C GLY A 108 2.25 21.61 15.77
N TRP A 109 2.76 22.66 16.41
CA TRP A 109 2.22 23.15 17.69
C TRP A 109 0.91 23.91 17.52
N ALA A 110 0.73 24.63 16.40
CA ALA A 110 -0.50 25.38 16.13
C ALA A 110 -1.71 24.44 15.92
N ILE A 111 -1.51 23.31 15.22
CA ILE A 111 -2.55 22.30 15.02
C ILE A 111 -2.90 21.62 16.35
N ALA A 112 -1.89 21.26 17.16
CA ALA A 112 -2.12 20.69 18.49
C ALA A 112 -2.87 21.65 19.41
N ALA A 113 -2.51 22.94 19.42
CA ALA A 113 -3.19 23.97 20.21
C ALA A 113 -4.63 24.21 19.73
N ALA A 114 -4.87 24.18 18.41
CA ALA A 114 -6.21 24.32 17.84
C ALA A 114 -7.12 23.13 18.21
N LEU A 115 -6.58 21.89 18.18
CA LEU A 115 -7.29 20.70 18.62
C LEU A 115 -7.58 20.73 20.13
N LEU A 116 -6.62 21.19 20.94
CA LEU A 116 -6.79 21.30 22.38
C LEU A 116 -7.84 22.38 22.73
N LEU A 117 -7.83 23.53 22.05
CA LEU A 117 -8.86 24.56 22.20
C LEU A 117 -10.24 24.08 21.74
N ALA A 118 -10.33 23.37 20.61
CA ALA A 118 -11.58 22.79 20.14
C ALA A 118 -12.16 21.78 21.14
N TRP A 119 -11.29 21.03 21.82
CA TRP A 119 -11.70 20.07 22.84
C TRP A 119 -12.08 20.74 24.17
N MET A 120 -11.36 21.79 24.56
CA MET A 120 -11.56 22.51 25.83
C MET A 120 -12.78 23.44 25.80
N VAL A 121 -13.12 24.00 24.63
CA VAL A 121 -14.34 24.82 24.44
C VAL A 121 -15.59 23.95 24.41
N GLY A 122 -15.44 22.62 24.31
CA GLY A 122 -16.54 21.66 24.40
C GLY A 122 -17.52 21.89 23.26
N LEU A 123 -17.34 21.20 22.13
CA LEU A 123 -18.33 21.18 21.06
C LEU A 123 -19.72 20.93 21.69
N PRO A 124 -20.63 21.93 21.66
CA PRO A 124 -21.97 21.74 22.19
C PRO A 124 -22.57 20.60 21.39
N GLN A 125 -22.92 19.52 22.08
CA GLN A 125 -23.55 18.34 21.48
C GLN A 125 -24.70 18.84 20.61
N LEU A 126 -24.53 18.75 19.29
CA LEU A 126 -25.58 19.11 18.36
C LEU A 126 -26.77 18.20 18.70
N PRO A 127 -27.93 18.77 19.08
CA PRO A 127 -29.09 17.97 19.41
C PRO A 127 -29.50 17.21 18.15
N VAL A 128 -29.26 15.89 18.17
CA VAL A 128 -29.87 14.97 17.21
C VAL A 128 -31.37 15.10 17.43
N SER A 129 -32.05 15.71 16.47
CA SER A 129 -33.51 15.85 16.48
C SER A 129 -34.09 14.46 16.22
N ASP A 130 -34.29 13.68 17.28
CA ASP A 130 -35.12 12.49 17.24
C ASP A 130 -36.57 12.92 17.04
N SER A 131 -37.07 12.77 15.81
CA SER A 131 -38.50 12.78 15.52
C SER A 131 -39.14 11.49 16.06
N ASP A 132 -39.52 11.56 17.33
CA ASP A 132 -40.80 11.16 17.92
C ASP A 132 -41.57 9.98 17.28
N ALA A 133 -41.50 8.82 17.94
CA ALA A 133 -42.59 7.87 18.04
C ALA A 133 -42.53 7.22 19.44
N GLY A 134 -43.32 7.79 20.35
CA GLY A 134 -43.17 7.68 21.80
C GLY A 134 -43.16 6.27 22.42
N LEU A 135 -42.20 6.09 23.33
CA LEU A 135 -42.30 5.26 24.53
C LEU A 135 -41.54 5.96 25.67
N PRO A 136 -42.08 6.03 26.90
CA PRO A 136 -41.39 6.63 28.04
C PRO A 136 -40.37 5.66 28.63
N SER A 137 -39.12 5.75 28.19
CA SER A 137 -37.99 5.07 28.86
C SER A 137 -37.43 5.93 29.99
N THR A 138 -37.58 5.40 31.18
CA THR A 138 -37.15 5.91 32.47
C THR A 138 -35.64 6.14 32.55
N ALA A 139 -35.28 7.25 33.19
CA ALA A 139 -33.92 7.65 33.49
C ALA A 139 -33.14 6.65 34.36
N SER A 140 -31.93 6.29 33.91
CA SER A 140 -30.88 5.69 34.73
C SER A 140 -29.49 6.09 34.20
N MET A 141 -28.97 7.22 34.69
CA MET A 141 -27.55 7.33 35.02
C MET A 141 -27.42 6.91 36.50
N PRO A 142 -26.48 6.03 36.88
CA PRO A 142 -25.10 6.45 37.08
C PRO A 142 -24.04 5.36 36.80
N GLY A 143 -22.81 5.76 36.48
CA GLY A 143 -21.73 4.79 36.30
C GLY A 143 -20.40 5.41 35.93
N THR A 144 -19.94 6.38 36.72
CA THR A 144 -18.60 6.97 36.68
C THR A 144 -17.55 5.91 37.06
N GLY A 145 -17.25 5.00 36.12
CA GLY A 145 -16.22 3.97 36.25
C GLY A 145 -14.88 4.46 35.72
N LEU A 146 -14.02 4.88 36.63
CA LEU A 146 -12.61 5.17 36.42
C LEU A 146 -11.85 3.90 35.98
N MET A 147 -11.84 3.60 34.68
CA MET A 147 -10.79 2.82 34.01
C MET A 147 -10.49 3.46 32.66
N SER A 148 -9.87 4.63 32.71
CA SER A 148 -9.27 5.28 31.55
C SER A 148 -7.77 5.04 31.63
N GLY A 149 -7.29 4.11 30.81
CA GLY A 149 -5.88 3.79 30.75
C GLY A 149 -5.65 2.58 29.85
N ILE A 150 -5.39 2.87 28.56
CA ILE A 150 -4.78 1.96 27.58
C ILE A 150 -5.77 0.92 26.99
N GLY A 151 -6.37 1.22 25.83
CA GLY A 151 -6.98 0.19 24.96
C GLY A 151 -8.35 0.50 24.31
N LEU A 152 -9.07 1.54 24.71
CA LEU A 152 -10.45 1.79 24.23
C LEU A 152 -10.55 2.61 22.93
N GLN A 153 -9.47 3.20 22.44
CA GLN A 153 -9.50 3.98 21.20
C GLN A 153 -9.25 3.10 19.96
N ASP A 154 -8.38 2.09 20.07
CA ASP A 154 -8.11 1.17 18.95
C ASP A 154 -9.32 0.26 18.67
N ALA A 155 -9.97 -0.24 19.73
CA ALA A 155 -11.19 -1.04 19.62
C ALA A 155 -12.30 -0.30 18.87
N ALA A 156 -12.44 1.01 19.08
CA ALA A 156 -13.48 1.80 18.41
C ALA A 156 -13.25 1.94 16.90
N SER A 157 -11.99 2.00 16.45
CA SER A 157 -11.66 2.17 15.02
C SER A 157 -11.82 0.88 14.21
N GLU A 158 -11.34 -0.24 14.75
CA GLU A 158 -11.47 -1.55 14.10
C GLU A 158 -12.93 -2.02 14.12
N ASP A 159 -13.67 -1.77 15.21
CA ASP A 159 -15.11 -2.05 15.27
C ASP A 159 -15.90 -1.24 14.24
N ALA A 160 -15.56 0.03 14.02
CA ALA A 160 -16.19 0.86 12.99
C ALA A 160 -15.89 0.35 11.58
N PHE A 161 -14.66 -0.12 11.36
CA PHE A 161 -14.24 -0.69 10.09
C PHE A 161 -14.93 -2.03 9.80
N GLU A 162 -15.01 -2.93 10.78
CA GLU A 162 -15.73 -4.20 10.64
C GLU A 162 -17.23 -3.97 10.39
N ARG A 163 -17.83 -2.96 11.05
CA ARG A 163 -19.20 -2.52 10.73
C ARG A 163 -19.32 -2.01 9.30
N TYR A 164 -18.34 -1.27 8.81
CA TYR A 164 -18.31 -0.81 7.41
C TYR A 164 -18.25 -1.99 6.44
N LEU A 165 -17.34 -2.94 6.66
CA LEU A 165 -17.17 -4.11 5.80
C LEU A 165 -18.42 -4.99 5.81
N SER A 166 -18.97 -5.29 6.98
CA SER A 166 -20.17 -6.11 7.12
C SER A 166 -21.39 -5.46 6.45
N ALA A 167 -21.65 -4.17 6.70
CA ALA A 167 -22.74 -3.44 6.04
C ALA A 167 -22.51 -3.32 4.52
N GLY A 168 -21.27 -3.12 4.09
CA GLY A 168 -20.87 -3.07 2.69
C GLY A 168 -21.06 -4.40 1.95
N ARG A 169 -20.73 -5.52 2.58
CA ARG A 169 -20.95 -6.88 2.05
C ARG A 169 -22.44 -7.19 1.96
N GLN A 170 -23.21 -6.84 3.01
CA GLN A 170 -24.66 -7.05 3.04
C GLN A 170 -25.40 -6.26 1.95
N SER A 171 -24.93 -5.05 1.64
CA SER A 171 -25.47 -4.22 0.55
C SER A 171 -24.91 -4.57 -0.84
N GLY A 172 -23.94 -5.49 -0.94
CA GLY A 172 -23.26 -5.84 -2.19
C GLY A 172 -22.30 -4.76 -2.72
N LYS A 173 -22.07 -3.69 -1.95
CA LYS A 173 -21.18 -2.58 -2.27
C LYS A 173 -19.71 -2.96 -2.05
N VAL A 174 -19.40 -3.73 -1.01
CA VAL A 174 -18.04 -4.25 -0.77
C VAL A 174 -17.95 -5.66 -1.33
N ILE A 175 -16.98 -5.90 -2.20
CA ILE A 175 -16.73 -7.22 -2.82
C ILE A 175 -15.81 -8.03 -1.92
N ALA A 176 -14.66 -7.46 -1.57
CA ALA A 176 -13.63 -8.13 -0.80
C ALA A 176 -12.68 -7.11 -0.15
N GLU A 177 -11.97 -7.56 0.87
CA GLU A 177 -10.75 -6.92 1.37
C GLU A 177 -9.56 -7.65 0.73
N MET A 178 -8.53 -6.91 0.28
CA MET A 178 -7.32 -7.54 -0.24
C MET A 178 -6.50 -8.10 0.92
N PRO A 179 -6.11 -9.39 0.89
CA PRO A 179 -5.43 -10.04 2.01
C PRO A 179 -3.98 -9.56 2.22
N GLU A 180 -3.35 -9.03 1.18
CA GLU A 180 -1.98 -8.55 1.24
C GLU A 180 -1.94 -7.10 1.76
N GLN A 181 -1.46 -6.93 2.98
CA GLN A 181 -1.21 -5.61 3.56
C GLN A 181 0.09 -5.05 3.00
N VAL A 182 0.02 -3.90 2.34
CA VAL A 182 1.20 -3.22 1.81
C VAL A 182 1.80 -2.38 2.94
N VAL A 183 3.00 -2.75 3.40
CA VAL A 183 3.75 -1.93 4.36
C VAL A 183 4.26 -0.68 3.63
N VAL A 184 3.84 0.47 4.13
CA VAL A 184 4.20 1.79 3.58
C VAL A 184 5.49 2.28 4.22
N GLU A 185 5.59 2.16 5.55
CA GLU A 185 6.71 2.71 6.32
C GLU A 185 6.92 1.90 7.60
N THR A 186 8.19 1.81 8.01
CA THR A 186 8.62 1.10 9.22
C THR A 186 9.60 1.99 9.97
N THR A 187 9.22 2.43 11.18
CA THR A 187 10.01 3.35 11.99
C THR A 187 10.42 2.70 13.31
N PRO A 188 11.72 2.52 13.60
CA PRO A 188 12.16 2.02 14.89
C PRO A 188 11.98 3.11 15.96
N LEU A 189 11.45 2.70 17.11
CA LEU A 189 11.23 3.56 18.27
C LEU A 189 12.36 3.41 19.28
N ALA A 190 12.55 4.43 20.13
CA ALA A 190 13.68 4.49 21.08
C ALA A 190 13.68 3.37 22.14
N ASN A 191 12.52 2.75 22.39
CA ASN A 191 12.36 1.59 23.27
C ASN A 191 12.68 0.25 22.58
N GLY A 192 13.09 0.28 21.31
CA GLY A 192 13.37 -0.92 20.51
C GLY A 192 12.14 -1.55 19.85
N SER A 193 10.93 -1.00 20.04
CA SER A 193 9.76 -1.44 19.26
C SER A 193 9.78 -0.83 17.86
N ILE A 194 8.96 -1.36 16.97
CA ILE A 194 8.86 -0.91 15.59
C ILE A 194 7.42 -0.43 15.34
N GLU A 195 7.28 0.80 14.85
CA GLU A 195 6.04 1.32 14.32
C GLU A 195 5.92 0.91 12.84
N VAL A 196 4.80 0.31 12.45
CA VAL A 196 4.54 -0.14 11.08
C VAL A 196 3.29 0.56 10.58
N ILE A 197 3.43 1.32 9.49
CA ILE A 197 2.31 1.92 8.77
C ILE A 197 2.02 1.01 7.58
N TYR A 198 0.79 0.50 7.50
CA TYR A 198 0.34 -0.33 6.40
C TYR A 198 -0.89 0.27 5.72
N LEU A 199 -1.07 -0.07 4.45
CA LEU A 199 -2.21 0.32 3.64
C LEU A 199 -3.14 -0.89 3.49
N ARG A 200 -4.40 -0.72 3.93
CA ARG A 200 -5.46 -1.72 3.80
C ARG A 200 -6.33 -1.37 2.59
N GLN A 201 -6.43 -2.27 1.62
CA GLN A 201 -7.19 -2.04 0.39
C GLN A 201 -8.55 -2.75 0.43
N ILE A 202 -9.61 -2.03 0.09
CA ILE A 202 -10.98 -2.56 -0.02
C ILE A 202 -11.43 -2.45 -1.46
N ILE A 203 -12.01 -3.53 -1.99
CA ILE A 203 -12.58 -3.57 -3.32
C ILE A 203 -14.08 -3.27 -3.20
N GLU A 204 -14.51 -2.14 -3.76
CA GLU A 204 -15.91 -1.73 -3.83
C GLU A 204 -16.48 -1.85 -5.24
N ARG A 205 -17.73 -2.29 -5.32
CA ARG A 205 -18.56 -2.28 -6.51
C ARG A 205 -19.38 -1.00 -6.52
N ARG A 206 -19.27 -0.23 -7.61
CA ARG A 206 -20.25 0.82 -7.93
C ARG A 206 -20.77 0.62 -9.34
N VAL A 207 -22.09 0.66 -9.47
CA VAL A 207 -22.76 0.77 -10.77
C VAL A 207 -23.04 2.25 -10.96
N VAL A 208 -22.41 2.83 -11.97
CA VAL A 208 -22.64 4.22 -12.38
C VAL A 208 -23.43 4.22 -13.68
N GLU A 209 -24.36 5.15 -13.83
CA GLU A 209 -25.16 5.29 -15.05
C GLU A 209 -24.31 5.84 -16.19
N GLU A 210 -23.40 6.77 -15.86
CA GLU A 210 -22.53 7.44 -16.79
C GLU A 210 -21.09 7.39 -16.27
N ALA A 211 -20.17 7.05 -17.16
CA ALA A 211 -18.74 7.16 -16.90
C ALA A 211 -18.18 8.37 -17.63
N TYR A 212 -17.32 9.13 -16.97
CA TYR A 212 -16.66 10.29 -17.55
C TYR A 212 -15.16 10.05 -17.58
N GLN A 213 -14.52 10.43 -18.69
CA GLN A 213 -13.07 10.47 -18.81
C GLN A 213 -12.65 11.93 -18.69
N GLN A 214 -11.67 12.18 -17.83
CA GLN A 214 -11.01 13.47 -17.79
C GLN A 214 -10.04 13.55 -18.97
N ILE A 215 -10.29 14.50 -19.88
CA ILE A 215 -9.43 14.81 -21.02
C ILE A 215 -8.93 16.23 -20.83
N ARG A 216 -7.67 16.47 -21.18
CA ARG A 216 -7.13 17.83 -21.24
C ARG A 216 -7.38 18.41 -22.63
N ASP A 217 -7.99 19.59 -22.70
CA ASP A 217 -8.17 20.32 -23.96
C ASP A 217 -6.85 20.97 -24.44
N GLU A 218 -6.88 21.54 -25.64
CA GLU A 218 -5.74 22.24 -26.23
C GLU A 218 -5.30 23.52 -25.47
N SER A 219 -6.14 24.01 -24.57
CA SER A 219 -5.84 25.15 -23.68
C SER A 219 -5.29 24.72 -22.31
N GLY A 220 -5.15 23.42 -22.06
CA GLY A 220 -4.65 22.88 -20.80
C GLY A 220 -5.71 22.64 -19.72
N ASN A 221 -6.99 22.89 -20.00
CA ASN A 221 -8.07 22.67 -19.04
C ASN A 221 -8.49 21.21 -19.02
N THR A 222 -8.79 20.68 -17.83
CA THR A 222 -9.39 19.35 -17.68
C THR A 222 -10.89 19.43 -17.87
N ILE A 223 -11.41 18.77 -18.89
CA ILE A 223 -12.85 18.62 -19.14
C ILE A 223 -13.29 17.17 -18.95
N ALA A 224 -14.48 16.97 -18.39
CA ALA A 224 -15.09 15.65 -18.26
C ALA A 224 -15.87 15.33 -19.54
N VAL A 225 -15.45 14.30 -20.26
CA VAL A 225 -16.09 13.85 -21.50
C VAL A 225 -16.80 12.51 -21.22
N PRO A 226 -18.09 12.36 -21.56
CA PRO A 226 -18.80 11.11 -21.33
C PRO A 226 -18.18 9.98 -22.16
N VAL A 227 -17.92 8.86 -21.49
CA VAL A 227 -17.39 7.65 -22.11
C VAL A 227 -18.56 6.74 -22.48
N ASN A 228 -18.71 6.48 -23.77
CA ASN A 228 -19.60 5.43 -24.23
C ASN A 228 -18.96 4.08 -23.92
N LEU A 229 -19.29 3.54 -22.74
CA LEU A 229 -18.97 2.16 -22.37
C LEU A 229 -19.79 1.24 -23.27
N ARG A 230 -19.25 0.86 -24.44
CA ARG A 230 -19.83 -0.23 -25.22
C ARG A 230 -19.81 -1.46 -24.34
N SER A 231 -20.99 -2.02 -24.07
CA SER A 231 -21.10 -3.32 -23.43
C SER A 231 -20.27 -4.30 -24.26
N ARG A 232 -19.16 -4.77 -23.68
CA ARG A 232 -18.38 -5.85 -24.29
C ARG A 232 -19.30 -7.05 -24.27
N SER A 233 -19.92 -7.38 -25.42
CA SER A 233 -20.74 -8.57 -25.53
C SER A 233 -19.85 -9.75 -25.18
N LEU A 234 -20.15 -10.45 -24.09
CA LEU A 234 -19.55 -11.75 -23.78
C LEU A 234 -19.96 -12.71 -24.90
N GLY A 235 -19.16 -12.77 -25.95
CA GLY A 235 -19.36 -13.63 -27.10
C GLY A 235 -18.00 -14.15 -27.56
N ALA A 236 -17.84 -15.47 -27.46
CA ALA A 236 -16.74 -16.29 -27.96
C ALA A 236 -15.39 -16.15 -27.21
N PHE A 237 -15.28 -16.89 -26.10
CA PHE A 237 -14.07 -17.67 -25.82
C PHE A 237 -14.40 -19.14 -26.05
#